data_AF-A0A7X7MPG2-F1
#
_entry.id   AF-A0A7X7MPG2-F1
#
_cell.length_a   1.000
_cell.length_b   1.000
_cell.length_c   1.000
_cell.angle_alpha   90.00
_cell.angle_beta   90.00
_cell.angle_gamma   90.00
#
_symmetry.space_group_name_H-M   'P 1'
#
loop_
_entity.id
_entity.type
_entity.pdbx_description
1 polymer ?
#
loop_
_entity_poly.entity_id
_entity_poly.type
_entity_poly.pdbx_seq_one_letter_code
_entity_poly.pdbx_strand_id
1 'polypeptide(L)' 'MRAVYLLFAVWMAFVAQGAAPTLVVASWNVENLFDTEDDPDNEGDDGFTPRGWMRWTPSRYRL' A
#
# COMPACT_ATOMS: atom_id res chain seq x y z
N MET A 1 -43.24 6.97 -27.85
CA MET A 1 -43.13 6.98 -26.37
C MET A 1 -42.40 5.75 -25.83
N ARG A 2 -42.80 4.51 -26.14
CA ARG A 2 -42.14 3.27 -25.65
C ARG A 2 -40.64 3.16 -25.95
N ALA A 3 -40.20 3.55 -27.16
CA ALA A 3 -38.79 3.54 -27.53
C ALA A 3 -37.92 4.52 -26.72
N VAL A 4 -38.49 5.63 -26.25
CA VAL A 4 -37.75 6.64 -25.47
C VAL A 4 -37.42 6.11 -24.07
N TYR A 5 -38.38 5.41 -23.44
CA TYR A 5 -38.14 4.76 -22.15
C TYR A 5 -37.10 3.64 -22.25
N LEU A 6 -37.08 2.90 -23.35
CA LEU A 6 -36.07 1.87 -23.60
C LEU A 6 -34.67 2.48 -23.80
N LEU A 7 -34.57 3.55 -24.58
CA LEU A 7 -33.30 4.26 -24.78
C LEU A 7 -32.79 4.89 -23.47
N PHE A 8 -33.69 5.43 -22.65
CA PHE A 8 -33.35 5.97 -21.34
C PHE A 8 -32.88 4.87 -20.37
N ALA A 9 -33.55 3.72 -20.35
CA ALA A 9 -33.15 2.58 -19.52
C ALA A 9 -31.77 2.02 -19.92
N VAL A 10 -31.51 1.93 -21.23
CA VAL A 10 -30.20 1.51 -21.76
C VAL A 10 -29.11 2.52 -21.35
N TRP A 11 -29.38 3.82 -21.49
CA TRP A 11 -28.45 4.87 -21.08
C TRP A 11 -28.14 4.81 -19.58
N MET A 12 -29.14 4.62 -18.73
CA MET A 12 -28.95 4.46 -17.28
C MET A 12 -28.10 3.24 -16.93
N ALA A 13 -28.22 2.14 -17.67
CA ALA A 13 -27.40 0.94 -17.46
C ALA A 13 -25.91 1.15 -17.79
N PHE A 14 -25.59 2.03 -18.75
CA PHE A 14 -24.20 2.42 -19.07
C PHE A 14 -23.63 3.47 -18.11
N VAL A 15 -24.48 4.30 -17.48
CA VAL A 15 -24.02 5.26 -16.47
C VAL A 15 -23.76 4.59 -15.11
N ALA A 16 -24.35 3.42 -14.86
CA ALA A 16 -24.26 2.70 -13.60
C ALA A 16 -22.96 1.86 -13.40
N GLN A 17 -21.93 1.99 -14.24
CA GLN A 17 -20.65 1.34 -13.99
C GLN A 17 -19.94 1.99 -12.78
N GLY A 18 -20.15 1.42 -11.59
CA GLY A 18 -19.36 1.77 -10.40
C GLY A 18 -17.89 1.38 -10.55
N ALA A 19 -17.01 2.09 -9.85
CA ALA A 19 -15.59 1.74 -9.82
C ALA A 19 -15.39 0.30 -9.33
N ALA A 20 -14.56 -0.46 -10.02
CA ALA A 20 -14.18 -1.79 -9.56
C ALA A 20 -13.46 -1.68 -8.20
N PRO A 21 -13.71 -2.59 -7.24
CA PRO A 21 -12.98 -2.58 -5.98
C PRO A 21 -11.49 -2.84 -6.24
N THR A 22 -10.63 -2.02 -5.65
CA THR A 22 -9.17 -2.22 -5.68
C THR A 22 -8.79 -3.31 -4.68
N LEU A 23 -8.13 -4.37 -5.15
CA LEU A 23 -7.45 -5.33 -4.27
C LEU A 23 -6.02 -4.82 -4.00
N VAL A 24 -5.70 -4.58 -2.73
CA VAL A 24 -4.34 -4.25 -2.29
C VAL A 24 -3.77 -5.46 -1.57
N VAL A 25 -2.62 -5.95 -2.03
CA VAL A 25 -1.85 -7.01 -1.36
C VAL A 25 -0.52 -6.41 -0.93
N ALA A 26 -0.17 -6.57 0.34
CA ALA A 26 1.12 -6.18 0.90
C ALA A 26 1.73 -7.37 1.64
N SER A 27 3.05 -7.47 1.61
CA SER A 27 3.84 -8.47 2.34
C SER A 27 4.95 -7.77 3.10
N TRP A 28 5.20 -8.19 4.33
CA TRP A 28 6.30 -7.70 5.14
C TRP A 28 7.26 -8.84 5.42
N ASN A 29 8.57 -8.58 5.36
CA ASN A 29 9.56 -9.55 5.81
C ASN A 29 9.49 -9.62 7.34
N VAL A 30 9.29 -10.81 7.91
CA VAL A 30 9.19 -11.03 9.36
C VAL A 30 10.48 -11.59 9.97
N GLU A 31 11.48 -11.85 9.13
CA GLU A 31 12.78 -12.42 9.52
C GLU A 31 13.78 -11.31 9.89
N ASN A 32 13.69 -10.15 9.23
CA ASN A 32 14.50 -8.96 9.51
C ASN A 32 13.67 -7.98 10.32
N LEU A 33 14.02 -7.82 11.60
CA LEU A 33 13.49 -6.74 12.40
C LEU A 33 14.17 -5.44 11.98
N PHE A 34 13.49 -4.59 11.23
CA PHE A 34 14.03 -3.27 10.88
C PHE A 34 13.92 -2.34 12.09
N ASP A 35 14.96 -2.33 12.92
CA ASP A 35 15.11 -1.40 14.04
C ASP A 35 16.30 -0.44 13.81
N THR A 36 16.77 0.21 14.87
CA THR A 36 17.84 1.22 14.80
C THR A 36 19.13 0.78 15.48
N GLU A 37 19.16 -0.44 15.99
CA GLU A 37 20.32 -1.08 16.60
C GLU A 37 21.11 -1.84 15.51
N ASP A 38 22.42 -1.93 15.69
CA ASP A 38 23.32 -2.60 14.74
C ASP A 38 23.44 -4.05 15.20
N ASP A 39 22.82 -4.99 14.49
CA ASP A 39 22.90 -6.43 14.79
C ASP A 39 23.86 -7.12 13.78
N PRO A 40 25.08 -7.50 14.18
CA PRO A 40 26.03 -8.14 13.29
C PRO A 40 25.59 -9.52 12.78
N ASP A 41 24.60 -10.15 13.43
CA ASP A 41 24.02 -11.42 12.97
C ASP A 41 22.85 -11.21 11.97
N ASN A 42 22.48 -9.95 11.70
CA ASN A 42 21.41 -9.55 10.78
C ASN A 42 21.85 -8.45 9.79
N GLU A 43 22.75 -8.78 8.86
CA GLU A 43 23.21 -7.85 7.79
C GLU A 43 22.06 -7.26 6.93
N GLY A 44 20.86 -7.82 7.01
CA GLY A 44 19.68 -7.38 6.27
C GLY A 44 19.04 -6.08 6.78
N ASP A 45 19.40 -5.58 7.96
CA ASP A 45 18.82 -4.38 8.57
C ASP A 45 19.76 -3.16 8.68
N ASP A 46 21.05 -3.30 8.34
CA ASP A 46 22.07 -2.23 8.43
C ASP A 46 21.63 -0.88 7.86
N GLY A 47 20.84 -0.91 6.78
CA GLY A 47 20.29 0.26 6.11
C GLY A 47 19.39 1.12 6.99
N PHE A 48 18.81 0.52 8.04
CA PHE A 48 17.88 1.09 9.01
C PHE A 48 18.54 1.49 10.33
N THR A 49 19.85 1.38 10.45
CA THR A 49 20.58 2.00 11.57
C THR A 49 20.76 3.51 11.35
N PRO A 50 21.18 4.28 12.39
CA PRO A 50 21.55 5.68 12.24
C PRO A 50 22.70 5.94 11.26
N ARG A 51 23.57 4.93 11.09
CA ARG A 51 24.70 4.97 10.14
C ARG A 51 24.32 4.44 8.76
N GLY A 52 23.22 3.69 8.68
CA GLY A 52 22.64 3.16 7.45
C GLY A 52 22.20 4.23 6.46
N TRP A 53 22.00 3.83 5.22
CA TRP A 53 21.66 4.75 4.12
C TRP A 53 20.31 5.44 4.32
N MET A 54 19.36 4.81 5.01
CA MET A 54 18.07 5.42 5.34
C MET A 54 18.13 6.35 6.56
N ARG A 55 19.23 6.32 7.33
CA ARG A 55 19.49 7.16 8.52
C ARG A 55 18.34 7.18 9.51
N TRP A 56 17.83 6.00 9.86
CA TRP A 56 16.79 5.87 10.86
C TRP A 56 17.38 6.12 12.25
N THR A 57 16.74 6.98 13.03
CA THR A 57 17.14 7.29 14.39
C THR A 57 16.09 6.77 15.36
N PRO A 58 16.44 6.46 16.63
CA PRO A 58 15.46 6.01 17.62
C PRO A 58 14.28 6.98 17.79
N SER A 59 14.52 8.28 17.61
CA SER A 59 13.48 9.30 17.64
C SER A 59 12.53 9.22 16.45
N ARG A 60 13.04 8.95 15.23
CA ARG A 60 12.22 8.78 14.01
C ARG A 60 11.39 7.50 14.06
N TYR A 61 11.93 6.42 14.62
CA TYR A 61 11.25 5.13 14.75
C TYR A 61 10.05 5.19 15.73
N ARG A 62 10.14 6.03 16.77
CA ARG A 62 9.11 6.17 17.82
C ARG A 62 8.04 7.25 17.55
N LEU A 63 8.04 7.87 16.37
CA LEU A 63 6.99 8.82 15.95
C LEU A 63 5.70 8.08 15.57
#